data_AF-A0A097EQ46-F1
#
_entry.id   AF-A0A097EQ46-F1
#
_cell.length_a   1.000
_cell.length_b   1.000
_cell.length_c   1.000
_cell.angle_alpha   90.00
_cell.angle_beta   90.00
_cell.angle_gamma   90.00
#
_symmetry.space_group_name_H-M   'P 1'
#
loop_
_entity.id
_entity.type
_entity.pdbx_description
1 polymer ?
#
loop_
_entity_poly.entity_id
_entity_poly.type
_entity_poly.pdbx_seq_one_letter_code
_entity_poly.pdbx_strand_id
1 'polypeptide(L)'
;MKKKILGLSVLVGSALLVGCTDPSKDNSSVLQNQLIIIDNNPIMAAILGAEGINYDTSAGVGINQSSIPGFENNGGAVPTPVTVTVSNISAGCGVIGPNVSSFTIETTANANGVFSSLGVDSFFVGLGCGAGGGTANATISFTAGGKSYTATTTLTAQ
;
A
#
# COMPACT_ATOMS: atom_id res chain seq x y z
N MET A 1 -15.03 65.39 6.02
CA MET A 1 -13.99 64.77 5.15
C MET A 1 -12.84 64.39 6.07
N LYS A 2 -12.24 63.19 6.14
CA LYS A 2 -12.14 62.02 5.25
C LYS A 2 -12.18 60.74 6.11
N LYS A 3 -12.86 59.70 5.62
CA LYS A 3 -12.78 58.32 6.11
C LYS A 3 -11.39 57.74 5.77
N LYS A 4 -10.82 56.89 6.63
CA LYS A 4 -9.80 55.91 6.21
C LYS A 4 -10.17 54.54 6.76
N ILE A 5 -10.16 53.59 5.83
CA ILE A 5 -10.75 52.24 5.88
C ILE A 5 -9.66 51.23 6.25
N LEU A 6 -10.16 50.16 6.87
CA LEU A 6 -9.63 48.82 7.14
C LEU A 6 -8.35 48.36 6.43
N GLY A 7 -7.58 47.56 7.16
CA GLY A 7 -6.65 46.57 6.62
C GLY A 7 -6.31 45.50 7.66
N LEU A 8 -7.30 44.78 8.19
CA LEU A 8 -7.06 43.61 9.05
C LEU A 8 -6.91 42.39 8.14
N SER A 9 -5.68 42.08 7.75
CA SER A 9 -5.35 40.85 7.04
C SER A 9 -5.39 39.67 8.02
N VAL A 10 -6.55 39.01 8.11
CA VAL A 10 -6.66 37.68 8.71
C VAL A 10 -6.03 36.71 7.74
N LEU A 11 -4.77 36.37 8.02
CA LEU A 11 -4.08 35.27 7.37
C LEU A 11 -4.70 33.98 7.91
N VAL A 12 -5.75 33.51 7.23
CA VAL A 12 -6.28 32.15 7.43
C VAL A 12 -5.25 31.20 6.83
N GLY A 13 -4.19 30.94 7.60
CA GLY A 13 -3.33 29.80 7.37
C GLY A 13 -4.16 28.57 7.65
N SER A 14 -4.80 28.03 6.62
CA SER A 14 -5.31 26.66 6.64
C SER A 14 -4.11 25.75 6.85
N ALA A 15 -3.77 25.50 8.11
CA ALA A 15 -2.95 24.37 8.46
C ALA A 15 -3.73 23.15 7.97
N LEU A 16 -3.28 22.58 6.86
CA LEU A 16 -3.55 21.20 6.54
C LEU A 16 -3.15 20.43 7.79
N LEU A 17 -4.13 19.96 8.56
CA LEU A 17 -3.93 18.92 9.55
C LEU A 17 -3.53 17.67 8.77
N VAL A 18 -2.28 17.62 8.32
CA VAL A 18 -1.55 16.38 8.15
C VAL A 18 -1.57 15.79 9.55
N GLY A 19 -2.41 14.77 9.74
CA GLY A 19 -2.68 14.18 11.05
C GLY A 19 -1.37 14.00 11.80
N CYS A 20 -1.23 14.68 12.94
CA CYS A 20 -0.12 14.46 13.83
C CYS A 20 -0.18 12.99 14.23
N THR A 21 0.64 12.15 13.60
CA THR A 21 0.90 10.80 14.07
C THR A 21 1.49 10.98 15.46
N ASP A 22 0.70 10.66 16.47
CA ASP A 22 1.20 10.53 17.84
C ASP A 22 2.34 9.49 17.79
N PRO A 23 3.61 9.88 18.03
CA PRO A 23 4.74 8.97 17.90
C PRO A 23 4.63 7.78 18.87
N SER A 24 3.84 7.91 19.94
CA SER A 24 3.56 6.80 20.87
C SER A 24 2.60 5.74 20.28
N LYS A 25 1.93 6.06 19.17
CA LYS A 25 1.02 5.17 18.43
C LYS A 25 1.57 4.76 17.06
N ASP A 26 2.74 5.26 16.68
CA ASP A 26 3.44 4.87 15.47
C ASP A 26 4.04 3.47 15.64
N ASN A 27 3.58 2.54 14.82
CA ASN A 27 4.07 1.15 14.79
C ASN A 27 4.74 0.83 13.44
N SER A 28 5.38 1.83 12.84
CA SER A 28 6.07 1.67 11.55
C SER A 28 7.11 0.56 11.56
N SER A 29 7.91 0.45 12.62
CA SER A 29 8.89 -0.64 12.77
C SER A 29 8.24 -2.02 12.92
N VAL A 30 7.07 -2.09 13.55
CA VAL A 30 6.30 -3.33 13.66
C VAL A 30 5.84 -3.77 12.27
N LEU A 31 5.19 -2.88 11.51
CA LEU A 31 4.74 -3.21 10.16
C LEU A 31 5.92 -3.60 9.26
N GLN A 32 7.02 -2.85 9.30
CA GLN A 32 8.21 -3.14 8.50
C GLN A 32 8.74 -4.55 8.75
N ASN A 33 8.72 -5.02 10.00
CA ASN A 33 9.17 -6.37 10.37
C ASN A 33 8.17 -7.48 10.02
N GLN A 34 6.90 -7.14 9.75
CA GLN A 34 5.86 -8.10 9.36
C GLN A 34 5.66 -8.19 7.84
N LEU A 35 6.28 -7.29 7.06
CA LEU A 35 6.19 -7.37 5.60
C LEU A 35 6.79 -8.68 5.09
N ILE A 36 6.00 -9.39 4.29
CA ILE A 36 6.41 -10.59 3.58
C ILE A 36 6.59 -10.20 2.12
N ILE A 37 7.82 -10.31 1.62
CA ILE A 37 8.14 -10.09 0.22
C ILE A 37 7.93 -11.40 -0.54
N ILE A 38 7.27 -11.30 -1.68
CA ILE A 38 6.89 -12.41 -2.55
C ILE A 38 7.67 -12.21 -3.84
N ASP A 39 8.79 -12.90 -4.00
CA ASP A 39 9.64 -12.77 -5.19
C ASP A 39 9.38 -13.91 -6.17
N ASN A 40 9.22 -13.58 -7.45
CA ASN A 40 9.11 -14.49 -8.59
C ASN A 40 8.19 -15.69 -8.35
N ASN A 41 7.03 -15.43 -7.75
CA ASN A 41 6.09 -16.48 -7.44
C ASN A 41 5.30 -16.87 -8.70
N PRO A 42 5.31 -18.15 -9.13
CA PRO A 42 4.62 -18.59 -10.34
C PRO A 42 3.10 -18.40 -10.26
N ILE A 43 2.53 -18.34 -9.07
CA ILE A 43 1.11 -18.01 -8.88
C ILE A 43 0.86 -16.54 -9.22
N MET A 44 1.77 -15.65 -8.84
CA MET A 44 1.65 -14.23 -9.18
C MET A 44 1.77 -14.01 -10.70
N ALA A 45 2.68 -14.73 -11.36
CA ALA A 45 2.74 -14.78 -12.82
C ALA A 45 1.44 -15.33 -13.44
N ALA A 46 0.83 -16.36 -12.85
CA ALA A 46 -0.45 -16.92 -13.33
C ALA A 46 -1.63 -15.95 -13.15
N ILE A 47 -1.68 -15.21 -12.04
CA ILE A 47 -2.66 -14.12 -11.81
C ILE A 47 -2.55 -13.08 -12.93
N LEU A 48 -1.33 -12.67 -13.27
CA LEU A 48 -1.07 -11.67 -14.30
C LEU A 48 -1.42 -12.18 -15.71
N GLY A 49 -1.07 -13.42 -16.00
CA GLY A 49 -1.40 -14.07 -17.27
C GLY A 49 -2.91 -14.21 -17.48
N ALA A 50 -3.69 -14.42 -16.41
CA ALA A 50 -5.16 -14.47 -16.49
C ALA A 50 -5.79 -13.11 -16.87
N GLU A 51 -5.14 -12.01 -16.51
CA GLU A 51 -5.53 -10.63 -16.87
C GLU A 51 -5.01 -10.23 -18.28
N GLY A 52 -4.41 -11.17 -19.02
CA GLY A 52 -3.84 -10.92 -20.35
C GLY A 52 -2.53 -10.13 -20.33
N ILE A 53 -1.90 -9.98 -19.16
CA ILE A 53 -0.64 -9.26 -19.00
C ILE A 53 0.49 -10.27 -18.79
N ASN A 54 1.26 -10.50 -19.86
CA ASN A 54 2.44 -11.38 -19.79
C ASN A 54 3.63 -10.58 -19.25
N TYR A 55 3.82 -10.66 -17.94
CA TYR A 55 5.06 -10.26 -17.30
C TYR A 55 5.99 -11.48 -17.17
N ASP A 56 7.26 -11.28 -17.49
CA ASP A 56 8.28 -12.33 -17.39
C ASP A 56 8.77 -12.49 -15.95
N THR A 57 8.67 -11.43 -15.14
CA THR A 57 9.16 -11.37 -13.76
C THR A 57 8.13 -10.69 -12.86
N SER A 58 8.06 -11.05 -11.58
CA SER A 58 7.11 -10.43 -10.65
C SER A 58 7.60 -10.39 -9.21
N ALA A 59 7.19 -9.36 -8.48
CA ALA A 59 7.43 -9.23 -7.05
C ALA A 59 6.17 -8.69 -6.35
N GLY A 60 6.05 -8.91 -5.04
CA GLY A 60 4.88 -8.47 -4.29
C GLY A 60 5.14 -8.37 -2.80
N VAL A 61 4.20 -7.75 -2.10
CA VAL A 61 4.28 -7.60 -0.64
C VAL A 61 2.90 -7.75 0.00
N GLY A 62 2.91 -8.38 1.17
CA GLY A 62 1.73 -8.51 2.03
C GLY A 62 2.13 -8.76 3.48
N ILE A 63 1.13 -9.10 4.30
CA ILE A 63 1.28 -9.53 5.70
C ILE A 63 0.38 -10.73 5.98
N ASN A 64 0.49 -11.29 7.19
CA ASN A 64 -0.56 -12.13 7.76
C ASN A 64 -1.38 -11.32 8.76
N GLN A 65 -2.71 -11.35 8.71
CA GLN A 65 -3.57 -10.50 9.53
C GLN A 65 -3.31 -10.69 11.04
N SER A 66 -3.01 -11.94 11.44
CA SER A 66 -2.69 -12.30 12.82
C SER A 66 -1.42 -11.63 13.36
N SER A 67 -0.56 -11.11 12.48
CA SER A 67 0.66 -10.41 12.86
C SER A 67 0.41 -8.97 13.34
N ILE A 68 -0.75 -8.38 13.01
CA ILE A 68 -1.10 -7.01 13.37
C ILE A 68 -2.40 -7.00 14.16
N PRO A 69 -2.38 -6.77 15.49
CA PRO A 69 -3.58 -6.73 16.30
C PRO A 69 -4.61 -5.71 15.80
N GLY A 70 -5.85 -6.17 15.60
CA GLY A 70 -6.96 -5.36 15.12
C GLY A 70 -6.91 -5.04 13.62
N PHE A 71 -5.99 -5.65 12.86
CA PHE A 71 -6.05 -5.66 11.41
C PHE A 71 -7.01 -6.76 10.97
N GLU A 72 -7.92 -6.43 10.07
CA GLU A 72 -8.85 -7.37 9.48
C GLU A 72 -8.74 -7.31 7.96
N ASN A 73 -8.65 -8.48 7.36
CA ASN A 73 -8.64 -8.63 5.91
C ASN A 73 -10.09 -8.59 5.37
N ASN A 74 -10.34 -8.75 4.07
CA ASN A 74 -11.67 -8.72 3.43
C ASN A 74 -12.63 -9.80 3.92
N GLY A 75 -12.11 -10.87 4.52
CA GLY A 75 -12.95 -11.85 5.18
C GLY A 75 -13.43 -11.43 6.57
N GLY A 76 -12.90 -10.32 7.11
CA GLY A 76 -13.24 -9.79 8.41
C GLY A 76 -14.60 -9.10 8.46
N ALA A 77 -15.10 -8.88 9.69
CA ALA A 77 -16.36 -8.21 9.91
C ALA A 77 -16.25 -6.69 9.68
N VAL A 78 -15.09 -6.12 9.98
CA VAL A 78 -14.76 -4.71 9.71
C VAL A 78 -13.37 -4.65 9.08
N PRO A 79 -13.26 -4.91 7.77
CA PRO A 79 -11.98 -4.90 7.08
C PRO A 79 -11.23 -3.59 7.25
N THR A 80 -9.91 -3.68 7.44
CA THR A 80 -9.04 -2.52 7.65
C THR A 80 -8.74 -1.83 6.32
N PRO A 81 -9.06 -0.53 6.18
CA PRO A 81 -8.65 0.24 5.01
C PRO A 81 -7.13 0.40 4.97
N VAL A 82 -6.53 0.04 3.84
CA VAL A 82 -5.10 0.21 3.59
C VAL A 82 -4.91 1.27 2.52
N THR A 83 -3.85 2.07 2.64
CA THR A 83 -3.37 2.96 1.60
C THR A 83 -2.02 2.46 1.13
N VAL A 84 -1.88 2.24 -0.18
CA VAL A 84 -0.61 1.89 -0.80
C VAL A 84 -0.27 2.93 -1.85
N THR A 85 0.90 3.55 -1.73
CA THR A 85 1.47 4.46 -2.73
C THR A 85 2.66 3.79 -3.40
N VAL A 86 2.66 3.72 -4.73
CA VAL A 86 3.78 3.18 -5.51
C VAL A 86 4.50 4.31 -6.25
N SER A 87 5.83 4.30 -6.22
CA SER A 87 6.69 5.31 -6.87
C SER A 87 7.94 4.67 -7.46
N ASN A 88 8.68 5.43 -8.28
CA ASN A 88 9.94 5.00 -8.90
C ASN A 88 9.82 3.68 -9.67
N ILE A 89 8.73 3.50 -10.43
CA ILE A 89 8.47 2.30 -11.21
C ILE A 89 9.42 2.28 -12.41
N SER A 90 10.17 1.19 -12.55
CA SER A 90 11.06 0.97 -13.69
C SER A 90 10.29 0.91 -15.02
N ALA A 91 10.91 1.39 -16.09
CA ALA A 91 10.31 1.36 -17.42
C ALA A 91 10.03 -0.09 -17.85
N GLY A 92 8.84 -0.35 -18.38
CA GLY A 92 8.41 -1.70 -18.75
C GLY A 92 7.85 -2.53 -17.59
N CYS A 93 7.67 -1.92 -16.41
CA CYS A 93 6.96 -2.53 -15.29
C CYS A 93 5.56 -1.93 -15.09
N GLY A 94 4.66 -2.72 -14.51
CA GLY A 94 3.32 -2.29 -14.09
C GLY A 94 2.99 -2.74 -12.68
N VAL A 95 2.08 -2.00 -12.04
CA VAL A 95 1.62 -2.26 -10.68
C VAL A 95 0.45 -3.23 -10.70
N ILE A 96 0.48 -4.17 -9.76
CA ILE A 96 -0.52 -5.22 -9.59
C ILE A 96 -1.22 -4.97 -8.27
N GLY A 97 -2.54 -4.93 -8.27
CA GLY A 97 -3.28 -4.70 -7.03
C GLY A 97 -4.74 -5.12 -7.12
N PRO A 98 -5.38 -5.37 -5.98
CA PRO A 98 -6.77 -5.82 -5.90
C PRO A 98 -7.81 -4.78 -6.38
N ASN A 99 -7.43 -3.51 -6.61
CA ASN A 99 -8.32 -2.47 -7.15
C ASN A 99 -7.51 -1.36 -7.87
N VAL A 100 -7.22 -1.54 -9.17
CA VAL A 100 -6.31 -0.66 -9.93
C VAL A 100 -6.99 0.55 -10.58
N SER A 101 -7.89 1.22 -9.86
CA SER A 101 -8.54 2.47 -10.34
C SER A 101 -7.91 3.75 -9.76
N SER A 102 -7.00 3.67 -8.78
CA SER A 102 -6.26 4.82 -8.26
C SER A 102 -4.95 4.42 -7.56
N PHE A 103 -4.00 5.34 -7.45
CA PHE A 103 -2.73 5.20 -6.71
C PHE A 103 -2.90 5.14 -5.17
N THR A 104 -4.11 4.79 -4.72
CA THR A 104 -4.49 4.45 -3.36
C THR A 104 -5.31 3.17 -3.46
N ILE A 105 -4.68 2.03 -3.13
CA ILE A 105 -5.36 0.75 -3.11
C ILE A 105 -6.09 0.62 -1.77
N GLU A 106 -7.36 1.03 -1.70
CA GLU A 106 -8.26 0.62 -0.62
C GLU A 106 -8.51 -0.88 -0.76
N THR A 107 -7.61 -1.67 -0.20
CA THR A 107 -7.78 -3.11 -0.10
C THR A 107 -8.24 -3.45 1.30
N THR A 108 -9.34 -4.14 1.36
CA THR A 108 -9.57 -5.15 2.37
C THR A 108 -8.70 -6.33 1.98
N ALA A 109 -7.67 -6.62 2.76
CA ALA A 109 -6.68 -7.64 2.41
C ALA A 109 -7.36 -8.97 1.99
N ASN A 110 -7.20 -9.39 0.74
CA ASN A 110 -8.20 -10.28 0.17
C ASN A 110 -8.03 -11.75 0.63
N ALA A 111 -9.12 -12.36 1.10
CA ALA A 111 -9.26 -13.81 1.25
C ALA A 111 -9.65 -14.50 -0.08
N ASN A 112 -9.64 -13.78 -1.21
CA ASN A 112 -9.79 -14.42 -2.52
C ASN A 112 -8.62 -15.38 -2.75
N GLY A 113 -8.94 -16.67 -2.86
CA GLY A 113 -8.02 -17.81 -2.81
C GLY A 113 -6.88 -17.85 -3.84
N VAL A 114 -6.71 -16.81 -4.65
CA VAL A 114 -5.60 -16.66 -5.59
C VAL A 114 -4.34 -16.08 -4.92
N PHE A 115 -4.48 -15.22 -3.89
CA PHE A 115 -3.33 -14.64 -3.17
C PHE A 115 -2.96 -15.41 -1.90
N SER A 116 -3.86 -16.23 -1.34
CA SER A 116 -3.58 -17.04 -0.15
C SER A 116 -2.45 -18.07 -0.37
N SER A 117 -2.25 -18.49 -1.61
CA SER A 117 -1.17 -19.39 -2.02
C SER A 117 0.19 -18.69 -2.16
N LEU A 118 0.25 -17.36 -1.99
CA LEU A 118 1.50 -16.59 -1.93
C LEU A 118 2.14 -16.55 -0.53
N GLY A 119 1.55 -17.25 0.45
CA GLY A 119 2.07 -17.28 1.83
C GLY A 119 1.70 -16.05 2.66
N VAL A 120 0.79 -15.22 2.15
CA VAL A 120 0.18 -14.09 2.84
C VAL A 120 -1.34 -14.25 2.81
N ASP A 121 -2.02 -13.92 3.91
CA ASP A 121 -3.49 -13.80 3.92
C ASP A 121 -3.97 -12.37 3.61
N SER A 122 -3.01 -11.45 3.41
CA SER A 122 -3.23 -10.03 3.23
C SER A 122 -2.25 -9.42 2.23
N PHE A 123 -2.54 -9.56 0.94
CA PHE A 123 -1.75 -8.97 -0.13
C PHE A 123 -2.03 -7.47 -0.29
N PHE A 124 -0.97 -6.66 -0.42
CA PHE A 124 -1.08 -5.21 -0.58
C PHE A 124 -0.88 -4.77 -2.03
N VAL A 125 0.25 -5.12 -2.62
CA VAL A 125 0.63 -4.67 -3.97
C VAL A 125 1.71 -5.56 -4.57
N GLY A 126 1.74 -5.63 -5.89
CA GLY A 126 2.77 -6.28 -6.68
C GLY A 126 3.31 -5.41 -7.80
N LEU A 127 4.39 -5.90 -8.38
CA LEU A 127 5.10 -5.35 -9.51
C LEU A 127 5.30 -6.48 -10.52
N GLY A 128 4.85 -6.28 -11.75
CA GLY A 128 5.16 -7.15 -12.88
C GLY A 128 6.07 -6.41 -13.85
N CYS A 129 7.11 -7.07 -14.37
CA CYS A 129 8.03 -6.49 -15.35
C CYS A 129 8.28 -7.47 -16.50
N GLY A 130 8.68 -6.94 -17.66
CA GLY A 130 9.20 -7.76 -18.76
C GLY A 130 10.56 -8.40 -18.45
N ALA A 131 11.15 -9.08 -19.42
CA ALA A 131 12.35 -9.92 -19.28
C ALA A 131 13.61 -9.22 -18.73
N GLY A 132 13.62 -7.89 -18.67
CA GLY A 132 14.72 -7.11 -18.06
C GLY A 132 14.58 -6.91 -16.54
N GLY A 133 13.47 -7.36 -15.95
CA GLY A 133 13.15 -7.08 -14.56
C GLY A 133 12.96 -5.59 -14.28
N GLY A 134 12.85 -5.24 -13.00
CA GLY A 134 12.78 -3.86 -12.56
C GLY A 134 12.36 -3.71 -11.11
N THR A 135 12.36 -2.48 -10.65
CA THR A 135 12.02 -2.12 -9.28
C THR A 135 10.90 -1.08 -9.20
N ALA A 136 10.25 -1.04 -8.03
CA ALA A 136 9.34 0.02 -7.62
C ALA A 136 9.36 0.15 -6.09
N ASN A 137 9.15 1.37 -5.59
CA ASN A 137 8.99 1.60 -4.16
C ASN A 137 7.51 1.59 -3.79
N ALA A 138 7.16 0.82 -2.76
CA ALA A 138 5.81 0.76 -2.21
C ALA A 138 5.81 1.29 -0.77
N THR A 139 4.97 2.28 -0.49
CA THR A 139 4.69 2.77 0.85
C THR A 139 3.29 2.33 1.25
N ILE A 140 3.17 1.57 2.33
CA ILE A 140 1.93 1.03 2.87
C ILE A 140 1.59 1.76 4.16
N SER A 141 0.36 2.21 4.34
CA SER A 141 -0.14 2.78 5.59
C SER A 141 -1.57 2.36 5.90
N PHE A 142 -1.88 2.19 7.19
CA PHE A 142 -3.23 1.91 7.68
C PHE A 142 -3.35 2.19 9.18
N THR A 143 -4.57 2.16 9.70
CA THR A 143 -4.85 2.23 11.14
C THR A 143 -5.58 0.97 11.59
N ALA A 144 -5.07 0.28 12.60
CA ALA A 144 -5.62 -0.96 13.14
C ALA A 144 -5.52 -0.93 14.68
N GLY A 145 -6.56 -1.37 15.39
CA GLY A 145 -6.55 -1.40 16.86
C GLY A 145 -6.26 -0.04 17.54
N GLY A 146 -6.58 1.07 16.87
CA GLY A 146 -6.29 2.43 17.36
C GLY A 146 -4.83 2.88 17.23
N LYS A 147 -4.01 2.15 16.46
CA LYS A 147 -2.60 2.43 16.18
C LYS A 147 -2.38 2.68 14.69
N SER A 148 -1.43 3.54 14.36
CA SER A 148 -1.06 3.84 12.99
C SER A 148 0.17 3.02 12.58
N TYR A 149 0.13 2.49 11.36
CA TYR A 149 1.19 1.67 10.80
C TYR A 149 1.63 2.28 9.47
N THR A 150 2.93 2.37 9.23
CA THR A 150 3.49 2.79 7.93
C THR A 150 4.78 2.04 7.66
N ALA A 151 4.95 1.53 6.44
CA ALA A 151 6.18 0.85 6.04
C ALA A 151 6.49 1.18 4.59
N THR A 152 7.77 1.18 4.25
CA THR A 152 8.22 1.37 2.86
C THR A 152 9.13 0.22 2.48
N THR A 153 8.90 -0.35 1.30
CA THR A 153 9.71 -1.42 0.75
C THR A 153 9.98 -1.21 -0.73
N THR A 154 11.02 -1.85 -1.22
CA THR A 154 11.34 -1.90 -2.65
C THR A 154 10.96 -3.27 -3.19
N LEU A 155 10.03 -3.30 -4.12
CA LEU A 155 9.71 -4.50 -4.90
C LEU A 155 10.74 -4.64 -6.01
N THR A 156 11.25 -5.85 -6.20
CA THR A 156 12.29 -6.15 -7.20
C THR A 156 11.88 -7.40 -7.98
N ALA A 157 11.40 -7.21 -9.20
CA ALA A 157 11.08 -8.30 -10.13
C ALA A 157 12.34 -8.59 -10.97
N GLN A 158 12.82 -9.84 -11.00
CA GLN A 158 14.06 -10.24 -11.69
C GLN A 158 13.93 -11.56 -12.43
#